data_AF-A0A0J8B4F6-F1
#
_entry.id   AF-A0A0J8B4F6-F1
#
_cell.length_a   1.000
_cell.length_b   1.000
_cell.length_c   1.000
_cell.angle_alpha   90.00
_cell.angle_beta   90.00
_cell.angle_gamma   90.00
#
_symmetry.space_group_name_H-M   'P 1'
#
loop_
_entity.id
_entity.type
_entity.pdbx_description
1 polymer ?
#
loop_
_entity_poly.entity_id
_entity_poly.type
_entity_poly.pdbx_seq_one_letter_code
_entity_poly.pdbx_strand_id
1 'polypeptide(L)'
;MEGTVLMSLLQPAPETFELFDDLMLSEGNIVYHGPREEVLQFFESIGFRLPPRKGVADFLQEVTSQKDQEQYWADSSKPYQFVSSQEIAEAFRNSRSGRTVGYTLSIPYDKSWSHPLALSKTMFAVPKWELFKACFSREILLIRRHSFLYIFRTCQ
;
A
#
# COMPACT_ATOMS: atom_id res chain seq x y z
N MET A 1 -9.83 -6.80 18.05
CA MET A 1 -8.41 -6.47 17.82
C MET A 1 -8.44 -5.12 17.13
N GLU A 2 -8.12 -4.04 17.84
CA GLU A 2 -8.01 -2.70 17.23
C GLU A 2 -6.57 -2.54 16.79
N GLY A 3 -6.33 -2.51 15.48
CA GLY A 3 -4.99 -2.39 14.92
C GLY A 3 -5.05 -1.76 13.53
N THR A 4 -4.07 -0.92 13.22
CA THR A 4 -3.90 -0.35 11.89
C THR A 4 -3.04 -1.29 11.06
N VAL A 5 -3.52 -1.69 9.88
CA VAL A 5 -2.78 -2.53 8.96
C VAL A 5 -2.41 -1.70 7.73
N LEU A 6 -1.12 -1.66 7.42
CA LEU A 6 -0.63 -1.14 6.15
C LEU A 6 -0.19 -2.33 5.29
N MET A 7 -0.71 -2.42 4.08
CA MET A 7 -0.35 -3.46 3.13
C MET A 7 -0.18 -2.88 1.73
N SER A 8 0.60 -3.56 0.91
CA SER A 8 0.77 -3.27 -0.51
C SER A 8 0.40 -4.52 -1.30
N LEU A 9 -0.52 -4.36 -2.27
CA LEU A 9 -1.00 -5.44 -3.13
C LEU A 9 -0.78 -5.05 -4.59
N LEU A 10 -0.30 -6.01 -5.37
CA LEU A 10 -0.27 -5.89 -6.83
C LEU A 10 -1.56 -6.50 -7.39
N GLN A 11 -2.36 -5.69 -8.09
CA GLN A 11 -3.60 -6.11 -8.77
C GLN A 11 -4.53 -6.98 -7.90
N PRO A 12 -5.05 -6.47 -6.77
CA PRO A 12 -6.01 -7.20 -5.97
C PRO A 12 -7.28 -7.53 -6.76
N ALA A 13 -7.85 -8.72 -6.51
CA ALA A 13 -9.18 -9.06 -7.01
C ALA A 13 -10.23 -8.04 -6.50
N PRO A 14 -11.34 -7.82 -7.22
CA PRO A 14 -12.37 -6.86 -6.84
C PRO A 14 -12.87 -7.03 -5.40
N GLU A 15 -13.09 -8.28 -4.98
CA GLU A 15 -13.57 -8.61 -3.64
C GLU A 15 -12.54 -8.23 -2.56
N THR A 16 -11.24 -8.32 -2.87
CA THR A 16 -10.18 -7.89 -1.97
C THR A 16 -10.05 -6.37 -1.95
N PHE A 17 -10.20 -5.71 -3.11
CA PHE A 17 -10.18 -4.26 -3.22
C PHE A 17 -11.31 -3.61 -2.40
N GLU A 18 -12.49 -4.22 -2.38
CA GLU A 18 -13.65 -3.74 -1.60
C GLU A 18 -13.45 -3.78 -0.09
N LEU A 19 -12.45 -4.50 0.42
CA LEU A 19 -12.15 -4.58 1.87
C LEU A 19 -11.26 -3.44 2.38
N PHE A 20 -10.76 -2.56 1.50
CA PHE A 20 -9.93 -1.43 1.91
C PHE A 20 -10.76 -0.23 2.36
N ASP A 21 -10.39 0.33 3.52
CA ASP A 21 -10.93 1.60 4.02
C ASP A 21 -10.31 2.79 3.26
N ASP A 22 -8.97 2.86 3.26
CA ASP A 22 -8.18 3.91 2.61
C ASP A 22 -7.23 3.33 1.56
N LEU A 23 -6.98 4.12 0.51
CA LEU A 23 -6.02 3.81 -0.55
C LEU A 23 -4.91 4.84 -0.58
N MET A 24 -3.70 4.38 -0.86
CA MET A 24 -2.55 5.22 -1.18
C MET A 24 -1.95 4.76 -2.51
N LEU A 25 -1.99 5.64 -3.53
CA LEU A 25 -1.46 5.38 -4.86
C LEU A 25 -0.24 6.27 -5.10
N SER A 26 0.83 5.67 -5.60
CA SER A 26 2.09 6.37 -5.82
C SER A 26 2.84 5.86 -7.04
N GLU A 27 3.24 6.77 -7.92
CA GLU A 27 4.09 6.52 -9.09
C GLU A 27 5.25 7.53 -9.10
N GLY A 28 6.16 7.39 -8.14
CA GLY A 28 7.18 8.39 -7.79
C GLY A 28 6.64 9.63 -7.06
N ASN A 29 5.36 9.92 -7.22
CA ASN A 29 4.60 10.95 -6.52
C ASN A 29 3.31 10.36 -5.96
N ILE A 30 2.82 10.88 -4.82
CA ILE A 30 1.49 10.50 -4.29
C ILE A 30 0.43 11.09 -5.21
N VAL A 31 -0.18 10.25 -6.02
CA VAL A 31 -1.23 10.63 -6.98
C VAL A 31 -2.61 10.60 -6.34
N TYR A 32 -2.78 9.82 -5.26
CA TYR A 32 -4.01 9.78 -4.48
C TYR A 32 -3.74 9.23 -3.07
N HIS A 33 -4.40 9.80 -2.07
CA HIS A 33 -4.46 9.25 -0.72
C HIS A 33 -5.79 9.62 -0.05
N GLY A 34 -6.57 8.62 0.35
CA GLY A 34 -7.86 8.81 1.00
C GLY A 34 -8.81 7.63 0.82
N PRO A 35 -10.11 7.82 1.13
CA PRO A 35 -11.09 6.75 1.13
C PRO A 35 -11.19 6.04 -0.22
N ARG A 36 -11.38 4.73 -0.21
CA ARG A 36 -11.53 3.93 -1.42
C ARG A 36 -12.71 4.42 -2.28
N GLU A 37 -13.81 4.87 -1.66
CA GLU A 37 -15.03 5.30 -2.34
C GLU A 37 -14.84 6.60 -3.15
N GLU A 38 -13.90 7.44 -2.76
CA GLU A 38 -13.67 8.75 -3.38
C GLU A 38 -12.68 8.67 -4.57
N VAL A 39 -11.96 7.57 -4.74
CA VAL A 39 -10.85 7.48 -5.71
C VAL A 39 -11.34 7.63 -7.16
N LEU A 40 -12.46 7.01 -7.51
CA LEU A 40 -13.01 7.09 -8.86
C LEU A 40 -13.49 8.52 -9.16
N GLN A 41 -14.14 9.17 -8.20
CA GLN A 41 -14.58 10.54 -8.35
C GLN A 41 -13.40 11.50 -8.53
N PHE A 42 -12.29 11.26 -7.85
CA PHE A 42 -11.06 12.03 -8.04
C PHE A 42 -10.54 11.90 -9.48
N PHE A 43 -10.38 10.69 -10.00
CA PHE A 43 -9.91 10.49 -11.38
C PHE A 43 -10.89 11.03 -12.42
N GLU A 44 -12.20 10.93 -12.19
CA GLU A 44 -13.22 11.55 -13.05
C GLU A 44 -13.09 13.07 -13.09
N SER A 45 -12.76 13.71 -11.95
CA SER A 45 -12.60 15.16 -11.88
C SER A 45 -11.42 15.70 -12.71
N ILE A 46 -10.44 14.86 -13.02
CA ILE A 46 -9.27 15.19 -13.84
C ILE A 46 -9.36 14.61 -15.26
N GLY A 47 -10.53 14.08 -15.65
CA GLY A 47 -10.82 13.68 -17.03
C GLY A 47 -10.67 12.18 -17.35
N PHE A 48 -10.50 11.33 -16.33
CA PHE A 48 -10.38 9.88 -16.52
C PHE A 48 -11.61 9.13 -16.00
N ARG A 49 -12.17 8.23 -16.82
CA ARG A 49 -13.35 7.43 -16.43
C ARG A 49 -13.06 5.95 -16.49
N LEU A 50 -13.57 5.22 -15.49
CA LEU A 50 -13.53 3.76 -15.46
C LEU A 50 -14.39 3.15 -16.58
N PRO A 51 -13.83 2.31 -17.47
CA PRO A 51 -14.59 1.63 -18.50
C PRO A 51 -15.51 0.53 -17.92
N PRO A 52 -16.68 0.23 -18.51
CA PRO A 52 -17.65 -0.72 -17.94
C PRO A 52 -17.16 -2.16 -17.73
N ARG A 53 -16.07 -2.57 -18.37
CA ARG A 53 -15.51 -3.94 -18.30
C ARG A 53 -14.16 -4.01 -17.60
N LYS A 54 -13.70 -2.91 -17.00
CA LYS A 54 -12.40 -2.83 -16.32
C LYS A 54 -12.59 -2.89 -14.81
N GLY A 55 -11.75 -3.64 -14.10
CA GLY A 55 -11.71 -3.61 -12.65
C GLY A 55 -11.13 -2.30 -12.13
N VAL A 56 -11.58 -1.84 -10.95
CA VAL A 56 -11.09 -0.59 -10.34
C VAL A 56 -9.59 -0.66 -10.07
N ALA A 57 -9.10 -1.77 -9.49
CA ALA A 57 -7.68 -1.95 -9.19
C ALA A 57 -6.80 -1.86 -10.44
N ASP A 58 -7.22 -2.50 -11.55
CA ASP A 58 -6.50 -2.42 -12.82
C ASP A 58 -6.52 -1.01 -13.41
N PHE A 59 -7.67 -0.34 -13.34
CA PHE A 59 -7.79 1.06 -13.76
C PHE A 59 -6.82 1.96 -12.99
N LEU A 60 -6.78 1.85 -11.65
CA LEU A 60 -5.92 2.69 -10.80
C LEU A 60 -4.43 2.43 -11.05
N GLN A 61 -4.06 1.22 -11.46
CA GLN A 61 -2.69 0.89 -11.84
C GLN A 61 -2.32 1.39 -13.24
N GLU A 62 -3.27 1.39 -14.19
CA GLU A 62 -3.00 1.73 -15.58
C GLU A 62 -3.21 3.22 -15.90
N VAL A 63 -4.06 3.93 -15.15
CA VAL A 63 -4.36 5.36 -15.38
C VAL A 63 -3.13 6.26 -15.19
N THR A 64 -2.11 5.80 -14.45
CA THR A 64 -0.82 6.50 -14.30
C THR A 64 0.22 6.07 -15.33
N SER A 65 -0.05 5.01 -16.12
CA SER A 65 0.87 4.48 -17.12
C SER A 65 0.74 5.25 -18.44
N GLN A 66 1.85 5.75 -18.97
CA GLN A 66 1.87 6.43 -20.28
C GLN A 66 1.34 5.55 -21.42
N LYS A 67 1.53 4.24 -21.33
CA LYS A 67 1.10 3.29 -22.36
C LYS A 67 -0.41 3.08 -22.36
N ASP A 68 -1.04 3.18 -21.19
CA ASP A 68 -2.38 2.68 -20.96
C ASP A 68 -3.36 3.79 -20.55
N GLN A 69 -2.92 5.03 -20.35
CA GLN A 69 -3.77 6.12 -19.86
C GLN A 69 -4.81 6.60 -20.90
N GLU A 70 -4.51 6.54 -22.21
CA GLU A 70 -5.39 7.06 -23.28
C GLU A 70 -6.78 6.39 -23.31
N GLN A 71 -6.85 5.07 -23.08
CA GLN A 71 -8.12 4.32 -23.05
C GLN A 71 -9.09 4.77 -21.95
N TYR A 72 -8.61 5.55 -20.98
CA TYR A 72 -9.40 6.06 -19.87
C TYR A 72 -9.86 7.50 -20.07
N TRP A 73 -9.46 8.15 -21.17
CA TRP A 73 -9.80 9.53 -21.46
C TRP A 73 -11.33 9.68 -21.65
N ALA A 74 -11.96 10.47 -20.78
CA ALA A 74 -13.42 10.57 -20.75
C ALA A 74 -14.00 11.50 -21.82
N ASP A 75 -13.24 12.52 -22.25
CA ASP A 75 -13.71 13.57 -23.15
C ASP A 75 -13.28 13.30 -24.60
N SER A 76 -14.10 12.55 -25.34
CA SER A 76 -13.84 12.24 -26.75
C SER A 76 -13.86 13.47 -27.67
N SER A 77 -14.29 14.64 -27.18
CA SER A 77 -14.27 15.89 -27.97
C SER A 77 -12.89 16.57 -27.98
N LYS A 78 -12.02 16.23 -27.04
CA LYS A 78 -10.66 16.78 -26.92
C LYS A 78 -9.62 15.73 -27.29
N PRO A 79 -8.53 16.13 -27.97
CA PRO A 79 -7.41 15.22 -28.20
C PRO A 79 -6.80 14.80 -26.87
N TYR A 80 -6.49 13.52 -26.74
CA TYR A 80 -5.79 13.01 -25.57
C TYR A 80 -4.41 13.67 -25.44
N GLN A 81 -4.06 14.02 -24.20
CA GLN A 81 -2.72 14.42 -23.81
C GLN A 81 -2.33 13.63 -22.57
N PHE A 82 -1.12 13.09 -22.58
CA PHE A 82 -0.60 12.35 -21.44
C PHE A 82 -0.47 13.28 -20.23
N VAL A 83 -1.08 12.90 -19.13
CA VAL A 83 -1.01 13.54 -17.82
C VAL A 83 -0.02 12.76 -16.97
N SER A 84 1.12 13.36 -16.66
CA SER A 84 2.18 12.77 -15.87
C SER A 84 1.76 12.52 -14.41
N SER A 85 2.47 11.62 -13.72
CA SER A 85 2.23 11.39 -12.28
C SER A 85 2.43 12.65 -11.44
N GLN A 86 3.29 13.58 -11.88
CA GLN A 86 3.47 14.87 -11.23
C GLN A 86 2.23 15.75 -11.35
N GLU A 87 1.64 15.86 -12.56
CA GLU A 87 0.43 16.65 -12.79
C GLU A 87 -0.77 16.06 -12.03
N ILE A 88 -0.90 14.73 -11.99
CA ILE A 88 -1.93 14.06 -11.17
C ILE A 88 -1.71 14.37 -9.68
N ALA A 89 -0.47 14.32 -9.20
CA ALA A 89 -0.14 14.66 -7.81
C ALA A 89 -0.40 16.14 -7.47
N GLU A 90 -0.22 17.07 -8.43
CA GLU A 90 -0.61 18.48 -8.28
C GLU A 90 -2.12 18.63 -8.20
N ALA A 91 -2.86 17.95 -9.09
CA ALA A 91 -4.31 17.94 -9.03
C ALA A 91 -4.83 17.34 -7.71
N PHE A 92 -4.22 16.25 -7.22
CA PHE A 92 -4.53 15.66 -5.93
C PHE A 92 -4.29 16.65 -4.79
N ARG A 93 -3.12 17.32 -4.74
CA ARG A 93 -2.83 18.33 -3.72
C ARG A 93 -3.88 19.46 -3.67
N ASN A 94 -4.43 19.83 -4.83
CA ASN A 94 -5.47 20.87 -4.95
C ASN A 94 -6.89 20.35 -4.68
N SER A 95 -7.10 19.04 -4.73
CA SER A 95 -8.38 18.40 -4.42
C SER A 95 -8.79 18.60 -2.95
N ARG A 96 -10.04 18.28 -2.63
CA ARG A 96 -10.54 18.34 -1.24
C ARG A 96 -9.76 17.38 -0.33
N SER A 97 -9.59 16.13 -0.77
CA SER A 97 -8.95 15.07 0.01
C SER A 97 -7.46 15.36 0.19
N GLY A 98 -6.76 15.82 -0.86
CA GLY A 98 -5.36 16.22 -0.75
C GLY A 98 -5.12 17.43 0.15
N ARG A 99 -6.00 18.44 0.13
CA ARG A 99 -5.93 19.56 1.08
C ARG A 99 -6.16 19.12 2.53
N THR A 100 -7.10 18.19 2.73
CA THR A 100 -7.39 17.63 4.06
C THR A 100 -6.18 16.86 4.59
N VAL A 101 -5.59 15.98 3.78
CA VAL A 101 -4.35 15.26 4.12
C VAL A 101 -3.22 16.24 4.42
N GLY A 102 -3.01 17.26 3.58
CA GLY A 102 -2.00 18.28 3.80
C GLY A 102 -2.20 19.06 5.10
N TYR A 103 -3.45 19.44 5.42
CA TYR A 103 -3.79 20.09 6.68
C TYR A 103 -3.52 19.17 7.88
N THR A 104 -3.96 17.92 7.84
CA THR A 104 -3.73 16.95 8.93
C THR A 104 -2.24 16.71 9.18
N LEU A 105 -1.43 16.60 8.12
CA LEU A 105 0.02 16.44 8.23
C LEU A 105 0.73 17.71 8.73
N SER A 106 0.14 18.89 8.53
CA SER A 106 0.70 20.15 9.02
C SER A 106 0.58 20.32 10.53
N ILE A 107 -0.40 19.64 11.15
CA ILE A 107 -0.62 19.65 12.60
C ILE A 107 0.40 18.69 13.23
N PRO A 108 1.29 19.17 14.12
CA PRO A 108 2.21 18.28 14.82
C PRO A 108 1.44 17.24 15.63
N TYR A 109 1.76 15.96 15.43
CA TYR A 109 1.14 14.90 16.21
C TYR A 109 1.66 14.90 17.65
N ASP A 110 0.76 15.13 18.62
CA ASP A 110 1.10 15.01 20.04
C ASP A 110 1.19 13.54 20.45
N LYS A 111 2.42 13.09 20.73
CA LYS A 111 2.69 11.72 21.20
C LYS A 111 1.99 11.40 22.52
N SER A 112 1.60 12.39 23.32
CA SER A 112 0.88 12.17 24.58
C SER A 112 -0.50 11.52 24.38
N TRP A 113 -1.08 11.66 23.18
CA TRP A 113 -2.38 11.08 22.82
C TRP A 113 -2.27 9.65 22.31
N SER A 114 -1.05 9.16 22.05
CA SER A 114 -0.86 7.81 21.56
C SER A 114 -1.10 6.79 22.68
N HIS A 115 -1.73 5.66 22.34
CA HIS A 115 -1.88 4.56 23.28
C HIS A 115 -0.49 4.12 23.78
N PRO A 116 -0.28 3.82 25.08
CA PRO A 116 1.05 3.50 25.63
C PRO A 116 1.80 2.35 24.95
N LEU A 117 1.07 1.51 24.21
CA LEU A 117 1.56 0.35 23.45
C LEU A 117 1.55 0.56 21.92
N ALA A 118 1.24 1.76 21.42
CA ALA A 118 1.15 2.04 19.99
C ALA A 118 2.51 1.93 19.26
N LEU A 119 3.60 2.18 19.98
CA LEU A 119 4.96 2.09 19.45
C LEU A 119 5.80 1.15 20.31
N SER A 120 6.63 0.33 19.65
CA SER A 120 7.59 -0.49 20.38
C SER A 120 8.61 0.40 21.09
N LYS A 121 8.70 0.26 22.41
CA LYS A 121 9.67 0.99 23.25
C LYS A 121 11.02 0.29 23.33
N THR A 122 11.06 -0.98 22.92
CA THR A 122 12.26 -1.83 22.99
C THR A 122 12.57 -2.38 21.61
N MET A 123 13.86 -2.62 21.37
CA MET A 123 14.32 -3.25 20.13
C MET A 123 13.86 -4.71 20.01
N PHE A 124 13.69 -5.40 21.14
CA PHE A 124 13.27 -6.79 21.22
C PHE A 124 12.11 -6.95 22.20
N ALA A 125 11.20 -7.88 21.88
CA ALA A 125 10.08 -8.23 22.76
C ALA A 125 10.51 -9.02 24.01
N VAL A 126 11.63 -9.75 23.92
CA VAL A 126 12.18 -10.58 25.01
C VAL A 126 13.70 -10.40 25.14
N PRO A 127 14.31 -10.79 26.27
CA PRO A 127 15.75 -10.72 26.46
C PRO A 127 16.55 -11.53 25.43
N LYS A 128 17.76 -11.07 25.10
CA LYS A 128 18.66 -11.75 24.13
C LYS A 128 18.92 -13.22 24.48
N TRP A 129 18.97 -13.55 25.76
CA TRP A 129 19.17 -14.94 26.22
C TRP A 129 18.00 -15.85 25.88
N GLU A 130 16.76 -15.35 25.97
CA GLU A 130 15.58 -16.10 25.55
C GLU A 130 15.51 -16.24 24.03
N LEU A 131 15.85 -15.18 23.29
CA LEU A 131 15.99 -15.27 21.82
C LEU A 131 17.02 -16.33 21.43
N PHE A 132 18.18 -16.35 22.09
CA PHE A 132 19.23 -17.34 21.85
C PHE A 132 18.72 -18.76 22.10
N LYS A 133 18.11 -19.01 23.27
CA LYS A 133 17.51 -20.33 23.60
C LYS A 133 16.46 -20.73 22.58
N ALA A 134 15.53 -19.84 22.23
CA ALA A 134 14.47 -20.12 21.27
C ALA A 134 15.02 -20.48 19.88
N CYS A 135 15.98 -19.70 19.38
CA CYS A 135 16.65 -19.97 18.11
C CYS A 135 17.42 -21.30 18.15
N PHE A 136 18.15 -21.59 19.23
CA PHE A 136 18.91 -22.83 19.38
C PHE A 136 18.00 -24.07 19.45
N SER A 137 16.90 -23.99 20.22
CA SER A 137 15.90 -25.06 20.27
C SER A 137 15.22 -25.29 18.92
N ARG A 138 14.90 -24.21 18.17
CA ARG A 138 14.37 -24.31 16.80
C ARG A 138 15.36 -25.03 15.87
N GLU A 139 16.65 -24.70 15.96
CA GLU A 139 17.67 -25.31 15.11
C GLU A 139 17.85 -26.80 15.41
N ILE A 140 17.92 -27.19 16.69
CA ILE A 140 17.96 -28.61 17.08
C ILE A 140 16.74 -29.36 16.56
N LEU A 141 15.53 -28.77 16.66
CA LEU A 141 14.31 -29.37 16.15
C LEU A 141 14.39 -29.62 14.64
N LEU A 142 14.86 -28.62 13.87
CA LEU A 142 15.01 -28.71 12.42
C LEU A 142 16.05 -29.77 12.02
N ILE A 143 17.21 -29.81 12.69
CA ILE A 143 18.26 -30.82 12.47
C ILE A 143 17.72 -32.23 12.74
N ARG A 144 16.98 -32.42 13.84
CA ARG A 144 16.43 -33.75 14.17
C ARG A 144 15.37 -34.21 13.15
N ARG A 145 14.54 -33.30 12.64
CA ARG A 145 13.50 -33.61 11.63
C ARG A 145 14.08 -33.86 10.24
N HIS A 146 15.18 -33.20 9.89
CA HIS A 146 15.88 -33.37 8.61
C HIS A 146 17.17 -34.19 8.74
N SER A 147 17.28 -35.05 9.78
CA SER A 147 18.50 -35.75 10.15
C SER A 147 19.11 -36.58 9.03
N PHE A 148 18.28 -37.15 8.14
CA PHE A 148 18.73 -37.85 6.94
C PHE A 148 19.64 -37.00 6.05
N LEU A 149 19.29 -35.73 5.80
CA LEU A 149 20.11 -34.83 4.96
C LEU A 149 21.45 -34.49 5.62
N TYR A 150 21.46 -34.32 6.94
CA TYR A 150 22.68 -34.02 7.67
C TYR A 150 23.61 -35.23 7.73
N ILE A 151 23.08 -36.42 8.08
CA ILE A 151 23.83 -37.67 8.10
C ILE A 151 24.41 -37.97 6.72
N PHE A 152 23.59 -37.88 5.67
CA PHE A 152 24.03 -38.08 4.29
C PHE A 152 25.17 -37.13 3.89
N ARG A 153 25.07 -35.84 4.23
CA ARG A 153 26.11 -34.84 3.93
C ARG A 153 27.40 -35.02 4.72
N THR A 154 27.35 -35.58 5.93
CA THR A 154 28.55 -35.86 6.75
C THR A 154 29.18 -37.22 6.46
N CYS A 155 28.44 -38.15 5.86
CA CYS A 155 28.92 -39.50 5.53
C CYS A 155 29.38 -39.65 4.06
N GLN A 156 29.26 -38.58 3.26
CA GLN A 156 29.86 -38.46 1.92
C GLN A 156 31.16 -37.65 2.01
#